data_AF-A0A9D0VGT7-F1
#
_entry.id   AF-A0A9D0VGT7-F1
#
_cell.length_a   1.000
_cell.length_b   1.000
_cell.length_c   1.000
_cell.angle_alpha   90.00
_cell.angle_beta   90.00
_cell.angle_gamma   90.00
#
_symmetry.space_group_name_H-M   'P 1'
#
loop_
_entity.id
_entity.type
_entity.pdbx_description
1 polymer ?
#
loop_
_entity_poly.entity_id
_entity_poly.type
_entity_poly.pdbx_seq_one_letter_code
_entity_poly.pdbx_strand_id
1 'polypeptide(L)'
;MIDVDAALQSLLDPAPLQGPWPVGLPSMELSRSPAAARVGRLAARDGLLLAHFEHRAPLEVPEGAPTWSAGVLPEDKYGSFQHELPIGSFHPGHRAKWGAHELCHGLVGGAWRPGASPLFLATAGRLAEIVPVVLWYFLDEIGLRRCPLHTGPLFRAFCPDCEAEAAHGAAPIEPDRARTLLQEADTFLERELAAIARTRRLGRPVSHVWGSIDLCSDGLAYADAHGPRLGSGAFAAWAERFFDEGRSGWSSLEALEARVIAVARAVACGGSLATWADDPAQGRARWIAMDLGARLLELRELTEGEAAVELLALVDRLARGEAAGPVAADYVALCEDFVLPSADVVLALGYAVEGVATRSIERIEEGLQTVVPGTLELCRDAGVDPVPAFVAADEAARVPLGERFARWAEHAAPGPVAELARYEAALCSVQAGARARILGPKGEGIRLIEGARLLRFSLDPVALAAAVDSGEIEGRRIAAGPGPGAGGGLGVAVEGDLDDPTALIVARERSGELLIVDVSPGDADRIERDPEALEPDVRDALAQLGLLVPRRWSLV
;
A
#
# COMPACT_ATOMS: atom_id res chain seq x y z
N MET A 1 18.34 1.68 -25.81
CA MET A 1 16.90 1.27 -26.00
C MET A 1 15.89 2.39 -25.78
N ILE A 2 16.06 3.17 -24.72
CA ILE A 2 15.48 4.48 -24.45
C ILE A 2 16.29 5.50 -25.26
N ASP A 3 15.62 6.35 -26.04
CA ASP A 3 16.28 7.49 -26.65
C ASP A 3 16.45 8.57 -25.57
N VAL A 4 17.67 8.71 -25.05
CA VAL A 4 17.99 9.59 -23.92
C VAL A 4 17.67 11.05 -24.25
N ASP A 5 17.92 11.50 -25.48
CA ASP A 5 17.67 12.88 -25.87
C ASP A 5 16.17 13.15 -26.02
N ALA A 6 15.44 12.23 -26.66
CA ALA A 6 13.99 12.33 -26.75
C ALA A 6 13.31 12.22 -25.37
N ALA A 7 13.80 11.34 -24.50
CA ALA A 7 13.31 11.20 -23.13
C ALA A 7 13.55 12.47 -22.31
N LEU A 8 14.77 13.02 -22.37
CA LEU A 8 15.11 14.26 -21.68
C LEU A 8 14.23 15.42 -22.17
N GLN A 9 14.10 15.60 -23.49
CA GLN A 9 13.24 16.63 -24.05
C GLN A 9 11.79 16.48 -23.55
N SER A 10 11.26 15.26 -23.62
CA SER A 10 9.91 14.94 -23.19
C SER A 10 9.67 15.20 -21.70
N LEU A 11 10.69 14.99 -20.85
CA LEU A 11 10.63 15.27 -19.41
C LEU A 11 10.72 16.77 -19.10
N LEU A 12 11.49 17.52 -19.88
CA LEU A 12 11.64 18.97 -19.76
C LEU A 12 10.43 19.74 -20.31
N ASP A 13 9.72 19.15 -21.26
CA ASP A 13 8.43 19.67 -21.71
C ASP A 13 7.40 19.53 -20.58
N PRO A 14 6.60 20.58 -20.27
CA PRO A 14 5.66 20.58 -19.17
C PRO A 14 4.48 19.65 -19.48
N ALA A 15 4.69 18.34 -19.29
CA ALA A 15 3.61 17.37 -19.27
C ALA A 15 2.72 17.65 -18.05
N PRO A 16 1.39 17.51 -18.17
CA PRO A 16 0.52 17.70 -17.03
C PRO A 16 0.89 16.67 -15.95
N LEU A 17 1.16 17.15 -14.73
CA LEU A 17 1.32 16.30 -13.54
C LEU A 17 -0.03 15.86 -12.97
N GLN A 18 -1.11 16.33 -13.59
CA GLN A 18 -2.49 15.96 -13.28
C GLN A 18 -3.07 15.12 -14.42
N GLY A 19 -4.10 14.34 -14.12
CA GLY A 19 -4.81 13.56 -15.11
C GLY A 19 -5.95 12.77 -14.48
N PRO A 20 -6.74 12.06 -15.30
CA PRO A 20 -7.53 10.97 -14.74
C PRO A 20 -6.54 10.00 -14.09
N TRP A 21 -6.82 9.65 -12.84
CA TRP A 21 -6.03 8.69 -12.08
C TRP A 21 -6.77 7.37 -11.96
N PRO A 22 -6.04 6.24 -11.99
CA PRO A 22 -6.62 4.95 -11.63
C PRO A 22 -7.14 5.00 -10.19
N VAL A 23 -8.13 4.14 -9.90
CA VAL A 23 -8.76 4.04 -8.59
C VAL A 23 -7.90 3.18 -7.66
N GLY A 24 -7.96 3.44 -6.35
CA GLY A 24 -7.36 2.57 -5.32
C GLY A 24 -6.04 3.07 -4.75
N LEU A 25 -5.63 4.31 -5.03
CA LEU A 25 -4.44 4.92 -4.45
C LEU A 25 -4.58 6.46 -4.33
N PRO A 26 -3.80 7.11 -3.44
CA PRO A 26 -3.76 8.57 -3.37
C PRO A 26 -3.18 9.18 -4.65
N SER A 27 -3.88 10.18 -5.20
CA SER A 27 -3.46 10.87 -6.43
C SER A 27 -2.07 11.52 -6.33
N MET A 28 -1.67 11.96 -5.13
CA MET A 28 -0.35 12.56 -4.92
C MET A 28 0.81 11.62 -5.28
N GLU A 29 0.61 10.30 -5.18
CA GLU A 29 1.62 9.31 -5.55
C GLU A 29 1.92 9.31 -7.04
N LEU A 30 0.95 9.69 -7.86
CA LEU A 30 1.10 9.76 -9.31
C LEU A 30 1.60 11.13 -9.75
N SER A 31 1.40 12.19 -8.96
CA SER A 31 1.89 13.54 -9.30
C SER A 31 3.30 13.86 -8.76
N ARG A 32 3.93 12.97 -7.98
CA ARG A 32 5.23 13.24 -7.34
C ARG A 32 6.42 13.33 -8.32
N SER A 33 6.28 12.76 -9.52
CA SER A 33 7.30 12.79 -10.57
C SER A 33 6.64 12.73 -11.95
N PRO A 34 7.33 13.18 -13.01
CA PRO A 34 6.82 13.06 -14.38
C PRO A 34 6.61 11.60 -14.82
N ALA A 35 7.48 10.68 -14.39
CA ALA A 35 7.40 9.27 -14.76
C ALA A 35 6.18 8.59 -14.09
N ALA A 36 5.96 8.83 -12.80
CA ALA A 36 4.77 8.34 -12.09
C ALA A 36 3.48 8.89 -12.71
N ALA A 37 3.47 10.17 -13.13
CA ALA A 37 2.30 10.77 -13.75
C ALA A 37 1.96 10.13 -15.10
N ARG A 38 3.00 9.76 -15.89
CA ARG A 38 2.83 9.02 -17.15
C ARG A 38 2.28 7.63 -16.91
N VAL A 39 2.84 6.89 -15.95
CA VAL A 39 2.32 5.57 -15.56
C VAL A 39 0.85 5.67 -15.15
N GLY A 40 0.51 6.62 -14.29
CA GLY A 40 -0.87 6.88 -13.86
C GLY A 40 -1.83 7.11 -15.03
N ARG A 41 -1.46 7.94 -16.01
CA ARG A 41 -2.31 8.20 -17.18
C ARG A 41 -2.44 6.99 -18.11
N LEU A 42 -1.36 6.26 -18.34
CA LEU A 42 -1.38 5.04 -19.15
C LEU A 42 -2.29 3.99 -18.48
N ALA A 43 -2.16 3.83 -17.17
CA ALA A 43 -2.97 2.93 -16.37
C ALA A 43 -4.45 3.33 -16.35
N ALA A 44 -4.76 4.61 -16.12
CA ALA A 44 -6.14 5.11 -16.15
C ALA A 44 -6.80 4.87 -17.51
N ARG A 45 -6.06 5.08 -18.61
CA ARG A 45 -6.55 4.81 -19.97
C ARG A 45 -6.88 3.33 -20.18
N ASP A 46 -6.10 2.43 -19.60
CA ASP A 46 -6.33 0.98 -19.69
C ASP A 46 -7.30 0.46 -18.61
N GLY A 47 -7.91 1.34 -17.81
CA GLY A 47 -8.86 0.98 -16.76
C GLY A 47 -8.25 0.23 -15.57
N LEU A 48 -6.92 0.25 -15.43
CA LEU A 48 -6.21 -0.41 -14.33
C LEU A 48 -6.57 0.24 -12.99
N LEU A 49 -6.47 -0.54 -11.91
CA LEU A 49 -6.81 -0.15 -10.55
C LEU A 49 -5.97 -0.91 -9.54
N LEU A 50 -6.00 -0.46 -8.29
CA LEU A 50 -5.37 -1.17 -7.17
C LEU A 50 -6.43 -1.65 -6.18
N ALA A 51 -6.21 -2.85 -5.63
CA ALA A 51 -6.94 -3.41 -4.52
C ALA A 51 -6.29 -2.97 -3.20
N HIS A 52 -7.08 -2.47 -2.25
CA HIS A 52 -6.57 -2.17 -0.92
C HIS A 52 -6.30 -3.46 -0.15
N PHE A 53 -5.03 -3.76 0.11
CA PHE A 53 -4.57 -5.03 0.65
C PHE A 53 -5.25 -5.41 1.99
N GLU A 54 -5.34 -4.46 2.92
CA GLU A 54 -5.96 -4.68 4.23
C GLU A 54 -7.46 -4.98 4.16
N HIS A 55 -8.16 -4.49 3.12
CA HIS A 55 -9.60 -4.72 2.92
C HIS A 55 -9.87 -5.99 2.11
N ARG A 56 -8.84 -6.57 1.49
CA ARG A 56 -8.94 -7.78 0.66
C ARG A 56 -8.73 -9.01 1.52
N ALA A 57 -9.71 -9.92 1.53
CA ALA A 57 -9.56 -11.19 2.24
C ALA A 57 -8.76 -12.20 1.38
N PRO A 58 -7.74 -12.88 1.94
CA PRO A 58 -7.14 -14.02 1.27
C PRO A 58 -8.20 -15.14 1.17
N LEU A 59 -8.24 -15.83 0.03
CA LEU A 59 -8.84 -17.16 -0.01
C LEU A 59 -7.82 -18.12 0.61
N GLU A 60 -8.26 -19.15 1.32
CA GLU A 60 -7.38 -20.05 2.08
C GLU A 60 -6.15 -20.48 1.25
N VAL A 61 -4.98 -19.95 1.60
CA VAL A 61 -3.70 -20.31 1.00
C VAL A 61 -3.06 -21.43 1.82
N PRO A 62 -2.36 -22.40 1.20
CA PRO A 62 -1.71 -23.50 1.92
C PRO A 62 -0.67 -23.05 2.96
N GLU A 63 -0.11 -21.84 2.81
CA GLU A 63 0.82 -21.21 3.74
C GLU A 63 0.07 -20.11 4.51
N GLY A 64 0.08 -20.19 5.84
CA GLY A 64 -0.85 -19.48 6.73
C GLY A 64 -1.07 -18.00 6.38
N ALA A 65 -2.32 -17.56 6.47
CA ALA A 65 -2.72 -16.19 6.18
C ALA A 65 -1.91 -15.17 7.02
N PRO A 66 -1.57 -14.00 6.46
CA PRO A 66 -0.89 -12.96 7.22
C PRO A 66 -1.76 -12.55 8.40
N THR A 67 -1.12 -12.39 9.57
CA THR A 67 -1.78 -12.03 10.83
C THR A 67 -1.48 -10.57 11.17
N TRP A 68 -2.47 -9.91 11.76
CA TRP A 68 -2.30 -8.55 12.24
C TRP A 68 -1.38 -8.50 13.45
N SER A 69 -0.50 -7.49 13.47
CA SER A 69 0.32 -7.15 14.62
C SER A 69 0.44 -5.64 14.73
N ALA A 70 -0.06 -5.07 15.83
CA ALA A 70 -0.01 -3.63 16.10
C ALA A 70 -0.58 -2.77 14.95
N GLY A 71 -1.70 -3.20 14.36
CA GLY A 71 -2.36 -2.53 13.24
C GLY A 71 -1.57 -2.60 11.92
N VAL A 72 -0.56 -3.48 11.83
CA VAL A 72 0.17 -3.78 10.60
C VAL A 72 -0.14 -5.20 10.18
N LEU A 73 -0.60 -5.34 8.95
CA LEU A 73 -0.75 -6.62 8.28
C LEU A 73 0.46 -6.80 7.37
N PRO A 74 1.34 -7.78 7.60
CA PRO A 74 2.49 -7.98 6.74
C PRO A 74 2.04 -8.52 5.38
N GLU A 75 2.61 -7.98 4.31
CA GLU A 75 2.47 -8.49 2.96
C GLU A 75 3.73 -9.30 2.59
N ASP A 76 3.55 -10.59 2.28
CA ASP A 76 4.67 -11.39 1.77
C ASP A 76 5.00 -10.95 0.34
N LYS A 77 6.23 -10.48 0.14
CA LYS A 77 6.70 -9.84 -1.10
C LYS A 77 6.36 -10.64 -2.35
N TYR A 78 6.51 -11.97 -2.30
CA TYR A 78 6.26 -12.85 -3.45
C TYR A 78 5.00 -13.70 -3.27
N GLY A 79 4.29 -13.60 -2.15
CA GLY A 79 3.05 -14.35 -1.91
C GLY A 79 1.81 -13.58 -2.37
N SER A 80 1.78 -12.26 -2.19
CA SER A 80 0.62 -11.44 -2.53
C SER A 80 0.62 -10.91 -3.96
N PHE A 81 1.81 -10.78 -4.55
CA PHE A 81 2.01 -10.05 -5.77
C PHE A 81 1.88 -10.96 -7.00
N GLN A 82 0.90 -10.72 -7.87
CA GLN A 82 0.52 -11.64 -8.95
C GLN A 82 0.64 -10.97 -10.33
N HIS A 83 1.71 -11.26 -11.06
CA HIS A 83 2.02 -10.63 -12.36
C HIS A 83 0.94 -10.84 -13.44
N GLU A 84 0.20 -11.95 -13.37
CA GLU A 84 -0.86 -12.25 -14.32
C GLU A 84 -2.19 -11.55 -14.02
N LEU A 85 -2.39 -11.04 -12.80
CA LEU A 85 -3.59 -10.27 -12.48
C LEU A 85 -3.35 -8.79 -12.80
N PRO A 86 -4.23 -8.15 -13.58
CA PRO A 86 -4.09 -6.74 -13.95
C PRO A 86 -4.54 -5.76 -12.85
N ILE A 87 -4.75 -6.25 -11.62
CA ILE A 87 -5.09 -5.45 -10.45
C ILE A 87 -3.89 -5.43 -9.51
N GLY A 88 -3.30 -4.25 -9.31
CA GLY A 88 -2.17 -4.08 -8.40
C GLY A 88 -2.59 -4.06 -6.92
N SER A 89 -1.62 -4.19 -6.02
CA SER A 89 -1.84 -4.12 -4.57
C SER A 89 -1.55 -2.72 -4.02
N PHE A 90 -2.50 -2.12 -3.30
CA PHE A 90 -2.27 -0.95 -2.46
C PHE A 90 -2.13 -1.36 -1.00
N HIS A 91 -0.91 -1.25 -0.47
CA HIS A 91 -0.61 -1.53 0.93
C HIS A 91 -0.25 -0.26 1.72
N PRO A 92 -1.00 0.15 2.76
CA PRO A 92 -0.73 1.38 3.50
C PRO A 92 0.70 1.50 4.07
N GLY A 93 1.30 0.37 4.46
CA GLY A 93 2.70 0.30 4.93
C GLY A 93 3.79 0.42 3.86
N HIS A 94 3.47 0.41 2.56
CA HIS A 94 4.48 0.58 1.50
C HIS A 94 4.78 2.07 1.25
N ARG A 95 5.92 2.34 0.62
CA ARG A 95 6.30 3.71 0.22
C ARG A 95 5.33 4.23 -0.83
N ALA A 96 5.20 5.56 -0.94
CA ALA A 96 4.42 6.17 -2.01
C ALA A 96 4.82 5.64 -3.39
N LYS A 97 6.12 5.32 -3.55
CA LYS A 97 6.66 4.73 -4.78
C LYS A 97 5.94 3.49 -5.31
N TRP A 98 5.35 2.73 -4.41
CA TRP A 98 4.73 1.44 -4.70
C TRP A 98 3.53 1.53 -5.63
N GLY A 99 2.66 2.54 -5.51
CA GLY A 99 1.45 2.61 -6.33
C GLY A 99 1.75 2.64 -7.84
N ALA A 100 2.71 3.47 -8.27
CA ALA A 100 3.13 3.51 -9.67
C ALA A 100 3.91 2.25 -10.10
N HIS A 101 4.65 1.62 -9.18
CA HIS A 101 5.34 0.35 -9.43
C HIS A 101 4.33 -0.77 -9.74
N GLU A 102 3.29 -0.91 -8.94
CA GLU A 102 2.20 -1.87 -9.14
C GLU A 102 1.45 -1.66 -10.46
N LEU A 103 1.21 -0.39 -10.83
CA LEU A 103 0.59 -0.08 -12.11
C LEU A 103 1.47 -0.46 -13.31
N CYS A 104 2.80 -0.40 -13.17
CA CYS A 104 3.69 -0.88 -14.23
C CYS A 104 3.50 -2.37 -14.51
N HIS A 105 3.23 -3.18 -13.49
CA HIS A 105 2.92 -4.59 -13.66
C HIS A 105 1.67 -4.80 -14.49
N GLY A 106 0.58 -4.09 -14.21
CA GLY A 106 -0.62 -4.13 -15.05
C GLY A 106 -0.40 -3.62 -16.48
N LEU A 107 0.49 -2.64 -16.70
CA LEU A 107 0.84 -2.15 -18.04
C LEU A 107 1.65 -3.17 -18.84
N VAL A 108 2.51 -3.95 -18.18
CA VAL A 108 3.35 -4.98 -18.81
C VAL A 108 2.57 -6.28 -19.02
N GLY A 109 1.78 -6.70 -18.04
CA GLY A 109 1.05 -7.95 -18.00
C GLY A 109 1.94 -9.16 -17.65
N GLY A 110 1.32 -10.32 -17.47
CA GLY A 110 1.99 -11.59 -17.23
C GLY A 110 2.15 -12.44 -18.48
N ALA A 111 3.04 -13.44 -18.43
CA ALA A 111 3.11 -14.48 -19.45
C ALA A 111 2.88 -15.87 -18.87
N TRP A 112 2.03 -16.65 -19.53
CA TRP A 112 1.73 -18.03 -19.18
C TRP A 112 1.36 -18.85 -20.41
N ARG A 113 1.61 -20.16 -20.36
CA ARG A 113 1.11 -21.11 -21.35
C ARG A 113 0.94 -22.50 -20.72
N PRO A 114 0.11 -23.39 -21.31
CA PRO A 114 0.02 -24.77 -20.88
C PRO A 114 1.40 -25.44 -20.88
N GLY A 115 1.76 -26.10 -19.78
CA GLY A 115 3.04 -26.78 -19.62
C GLY A 115 4.26 -25.84 -19.51
N ALA A 116 4.06 -24.58 -19.11
CA ALA A 116 5.16 -23.67 -18.77
C ALA A 116 6.12 -24.32 -17.75
N SER A 117 7.42 -24.31 -18.06
CA SER A 117 8.45 -24.81 -17.13
C SER A 117 8.73 -23.80 -16.02
N PRO A 118 9.32 -24.22 -14.88
CA PRO A 118 9.75 -23.28 -13.84
C PRO A 118 10.66 -22.17 -14.37
N LEU A 119 11.55 -22.49 -15.32
CA LEU A 119 12.41 -21.49 -15.96
C LEU A 119 11.61 -20.48 -16.80
N PHE A 120 10.55 -20.93 -17.48
CA PHE A 120 9.65 -20.02 -18.21
C PHE A 120 8.96 -19.07 -17.24
N LEU A 121 8.35 -19.58 -16.18
CA LEU A 121 7.65 -18.77 -15.18
C LEU A 121 8.60 -17.78 -14.50
N ALA A 122 9.81 -18.23 -14.15
CA ALA A 122 10.82 -17.36 -13.55
C ALA A 122 11.28 -16.26 -14.51
N THR A 123 11.43 -16.59 -15.80
CA THR A 123 11.81 -15.59 -16.82
C THR A 123 10.67 -14.62 -17.12
N ALA A 124 9.42 -15.09 -17.09
CA ALA A 124 8.23 -14.24 -17.25
C ALA A 124 8.11 -13.25 -16.09
N GLY A 125 8.19 -13.71 -14.84
CA GLY A 125 8.17 -12.83 -13.67
C GLY A 125 9.33 -11.84 -13.66
N ARG A 126 10.53 -12.29 -14.05
CA ARG A 126 11.70 -11.42 -14.23
C ARG A 126 11.46 -10.32 -15.27
N LEU A 127 10.85 -10.64 -16.41
CA LEU A 127 10.52 -9.67 -17.46
C LEU A 127 9.49 -8.64 -16.96
N ALA A 128 8.45 -9.10 -16.26
CA ALA A 128 7.40 -8.24 -15.73
C ALA A 128 7.93 -7.21 -14.72
N GLU A 129 8.93 -7.58 -13.92
CA GLU A 129 9.56 -6.72 -12.91
C GLU A 129 10.52 -5.64 -13.47
N ILE A 130 10.97 -5.77 -14.73
CA ILE A 130 11.98 -4.86 -15.30
C ILE A 130 11.53 -3.39 -15.28
N VAL A 131 10.34 -3.10 -15.81
CA VAL A 131 9.84 -1.72 -15.90
C VAL A 131 9.53 -1.14 -14.51
N PRO A 132 8.83 -1.85 -13.61
CA PRO A 132 8.64 -1.43 -12.23
C PRO A 132 9.97 -1.06 -11.52
N VAL A 133 11.04 -1.82 -11.74
CA VAL A 133 12.38 -1.53 -11.16
C VAL A 133 13.04 -0.34 -11.84
N VAL A 134 12.97 -0.26 -13.18
CA VAL A 134 13.49 0.89 -13.94
C VAL A 134 12.80 2.20 -13.50
N LEU A 135 11.48 2.15 -13.31
CA LEU A 135 10.72 3.25 -12.74
C LEU A 135 11.24 3.59 -11.35
N TRP A 136 11.27 2.62 -10.43
CA TRP A 136 11.56 2.85 -9.02
C TRP A 136 12.91 3.52 -8.78
N TYR A 137 13.98 2.98 -9.38
CA TYR A 137 15.36 3.37 -9.08
C TYR A 137 15.92 4.47 -9.98
N PHE A 138 15.34 4.71 -11.16
CA PHE A 138 15.87 5.69 -12.12
C PHE A 138 14.84 6.74 -12.53
N LEU A 139 13.75 6.34 -13.19
CA LEU A 139 12.85 7.32 -13.81
C LEU A 139 12.06 8.13 -12.79
N ASP A 140 11.62 7.49 -11.70
CA ASP A 140 10.89 8.14 -10.61
C ASP A 140 11.82 8.91 -9.66
N GLU A 141 13.13 8.95 -9.91
CA GLU A 141 14.07 9.85 -9.23
C GLU A 141 14.24 11.17 -9.99
N ILE A 142 13.82 11.22 -11.26
CA ILE A 142 13.89 12.44 -12.07
C ILE A 142 12.75 13.37 -11.66
N GLY A 143 13.09 14.54 -11.13
CA GLY A 143 12.10 15.51 -10.64
C GLY A 143 11.38 15.07 -9.36
N LEU A 144 11.89 14.06 -8.64
CA LEU A 144 11.35 13.71 -7.33
C LEU A 144 11.82 14.71 -6.27
N ARG A 145 10.88 15.28 -5.53
CA ARG A 145 11.21 16.17 -4.41
C ARG A 145 11.81 15.38 -3.25
N ARG A 146 12.89 15.93 -2.67
CA ARG A 146 13.61 15.35 -1.53
C ARG A 146 13.71 16.39 -0.42
N CYS A 147 13.85 15.91 0.80
CA CYS A 147 14.17 16.81 1.92
C CYS A 147 15.58 17.39 1.76
N PRO A 148 15.90 18.51 2.42
CA PRO A 148 17.20 19.17 2.30
C PRO A 148 18.42 18.31 2.70
N LEU A 149 18.21 17.19 3.39
CA LEU A 149 19.27 16.26 3.80
C LEU A 149 19.69 15.30 2.69
N HIS A 150 18.87 15.14 1.65
CA HIS A 150 19.08 14.14 0.61
C HIS A 150 19.11 14.77 -0.77
N THR A 151 20.26 14.70 -1.42
CA THR A 151 20.46 15.18 -2.79
C THR A 151 20.46 14.06 -3.81
N GLY A 152 20.32 12.79 -3.41
CA GLY A 152 20.48 11.61 -4.28
C GLY A 152 19.38 10.55 -4.11
N PRO A 153 19.37 9.50 -4.96
CA PRO A 153 18.47 8.36 -4.81
C PRO A 153 18.74 7.60 -3.51
N LEU A 154 17.66 7.22 -2.82
CA LEU A 154 17.70 6.44 -1.59
C LEU A 154 17.59 4.95 -1.93
N PHE A 155 18.69 4.33 -2.35
CA PHE A 155 18.74 2.88 -2.60
C PHE A 155 18.43 2.11 -1.30
N ARG A 156 17.26 1.46 -1.23
CA ARG A 156 16.78 0.66 -0.09
C ARG A 156 16.61 1.41 1.24
N ALA A 157 16.87 2.71 1.27
CA ALA A 157 16.66 3.54 2.46
C ALA A 157 15.30 4.24 2.40
N PHE A 158 14.63 4.30 3.56
CA PHE A 158 13.43 5.08 3.79
C PHE A 158 13.80 6.38 4.51
N CYS A 159 13.14 7.48 4.14
CA CYS A 159 13.25 8.74 4.85
C CYS A 159 11.86 9.39 4.88
N PRO A 160 11.21 9.51 6.05
CA PRO A 160 9.85 10.04 6.17
C PRO A 160 9.77 11.48 5.67
N ASP A 161 10.78 12.32 5.94
CA ASP A 161 10.82 13.70 5.43
C ASP A 161 10.84 13.76 3.90
N CYS A 162 11.55 12.83 3.24
CA CYS A 162 11.53 12.76 1.77
C CYS A 162 10.17 12.32 1.22
N GLU A 163 9.46 11.42 1.90
CA GLU A 163 8.12 11.00 1.48
C GLU A 163 7.10 12.14 1.69
N ALA A 164 7.21 12.88 2.80
CA ALA A 164 6.41 14.06 3.07
C ALA A 164 6.64 15.15 2.01
N GLU A 165 7.90 15.45 1.67
CA GLU A 165 8.23 16.40 0.61
C GLU A 165 7.69 15.95 -0.75
N ALA A 166 7.81 14.66 -1.09
CA ALA A 166 7.28 14.13 -2.35
C ALA A 166 5.76 14.30 -2.51
N ALA A 167 5.00 14.38 -1.40
CA ALA A 167 3.56 14.64 -1.42
C ALA A 167 3.19 16.04 -1.93
N HIS A 168 4.15 16.99 -1.91
CA HIS A 168 3.97 18.32 -2.51
C HIS A 168 4.16 18.35 -4.03
N GLY A 169 4.32 17.18 -4.66
CA GLY A 169 4.49 17.04 -6.11
C GLY A 169 5.94 17.16 -6.56
N ALA A 170 6.13 17.12 -7.87
CA ALA A 170 7.46 17.11 -8.49
C ALA A 170 8.30 18.35 -8.15
N ALA A 171 9.61 18.14 -8.08
CA ALA A 171 10.64 19.17 -8.04
C ALA A 171 11.04 19.57 -9.49
N PRO A 172 11.67 20.75 -9.67
CA PRO A 172 12.30 21.11 -10.92
C PRO A 172 13.31 20.05 -11.38
N ILE A 173 13.34 19.78 -12.68
CA ILE A 173 14.26 18.80 -13.26
C ILE A 173 15.61 19.46 -13.53
N GLU A 174 16.67 18.87 -12.98
CA GLU A 174 18.06 19.19 -13.31
C GLU A 174 18.49 18.40 -14.56
N PRO A 175 18.74 19.04 -15.72
CA PRO A 175 18.94 18.32 -16.99
C PRO A 175 20.11 17.33 -16.99
N ASP A 176 21.25 17.72 -16.40
CA ASP A 176 22.45 16.86 -16.38
C ASP A 176 22.22 15.59 -15.56
N ARG A 177 21.60 15.75 -14.39
CA ARG A 177 21.23 14.63 -13.52
C ARG A 177 20.18 13.74 -14.18
N ALA A 178 19.15 14.33 -14.79
CA ALA A 178 18.13 13.59 -15.51
C ALA A 178 18.74 12.76 -16.65
N ARG A 179 19.69 13.34 -17.40
CA ARG A 179 20.45 12.64 -18.44
C ARG A 179 21.22 11.45 -17.88
N THR A 180 21.93 11.61 -16.75
CA THR A 180 22.63 10.49 -16.11
C THR A 180 21.68 9.37 -15.71
N LEU A 181 20.56 9.69 -15.06
CA LEU A 181 19.57 8.68 -14.66
C LEU A 181 18.93 7.98 -15.86
N LEU A 182 18.68 8.69 -16.95
CA LEU A 182 18.19 8.09 -18.20
C LEU A 182 19.21 7.14 -18.84
N GLN A 183 20.50 7.50 -18.83
CA GLN A 183 21.57 6.62 -19.31
C GLN A 183 21.73 5.37 -18.46
N GLU A 184 21.61 5.50 -17.14
CA GLU A 184 21.64 4.36 -16.21
C GLU A 184 20.42 3.46 -16.41
N ALA A 185 19.22 4.04 -16.55
CA ALA A 185 17.99 3.29 -16.87
C ALA A 185 18.14 2.49 -18.16
N ASP A 186 18.67 3.11 -19.22
CA ASP A 186 18.86 2.45 -20.50
C ASP A 186 19.89 1.32 -20.42
N THR A 187 21.02 1.58 -19.75
CA THR A 187 22.09 0.58 -19.55
C THR A 187 21.59 -0.60 -18.72
N PHE A 188 20.82 -0.36 -17.67
CA PHE A 188 20.22 -1.41 -16.86
C PHE A 188 19.29 -2.28 -17.72
N LEU A 189 18.36 -1.66 -18.44
CA LEU A 189 17.41 -2.34 -19.33
C LEU A 189 18.12 -3.21 -20.38
N GLU A 190 19.16 -2.67 -21.04
CA GLU A 190 19.95 -3.38 -22.05
C GLU A 190 20.66 -4.60 -21.50
N ARG A 191 21.32 -4.47 -20.36
CA ARG A 191 22.05 -5.58 -19.74
C ARG A 191 21.12 -6.65 -19.19
N GLU A 192 19.97 -6.23 -18.66
CA GLU A 192 18.95 -7.14 -18.13
C GLU A 192 18.34 -8.01 -19.24
N LEU A 193 17.92 -7.39 -20.35
CA LEU A 193 17.41 -8.13 -21.51
C LEU A 193 18.48 -9.03 -22.14
N ALA A 194 19.74 -8.59 -22.19
CA ALA A 194 20.83 -9.44 -22.66
C ALA A 194 21.06 -10.68 -21.77
N ALA A 195 20.90 -10.54 -20.45
CA ALA A 195 20.97 -11.65 -19.51
C ALA A 195 19.78 -12.61 -19.65
N ILE A 196 18.59 -12.11 -19.93
CA ILE A 196 17.39 -12.91 -20.24
C ILE A 196 17.55 -13.67 -21.55
N ALA A 197 18.03 -13.02 -22.61
CA ALA A 197 18.33 -13.67 -23.88
C ALA A 197 19.37 -14.79 -23.71
N ARG A 198 20.37 -14.58 -22.84
CA ARG A 198 21.35 -15.61 -22.49
C ARG A 198 20.74 -16.74 -21.66
N THR A 199 19.82 -16.43 -20.74
CA THR A 199 19.05 -17.42 -19.96
C THR A 199 18.26 -18.35 -20.89
N ARG A 200 17.50 -17.77 -21.83
CA ARG A 200 16.73 -18.49 -22.85
C ARG A 200 17.62 -19.38 -23.73
N ARG A 201 18.76 -18.86 -24.19
CA ARG A 201 19.70 -19.61 -25.04
C ARG A 201 20.37 -20.78 -24.30
N LEU A 202 20.72 -20.60 -23.03
CA LEU A 202 21.46 -21.61 -22.26
C LEU A 202 20.56 -22.60 -21.53
N GLY A 203 19.25 -22.34 -21.43
CA GLY A 203 18.31 -23.16 -20.67
C GLY A 203 18.57 -23.16 -19.17
N ARG A 204 19.23 -22.11 -18.64
CA ARG A 204 19.51 -21.94 -17.21
C ARG A 204 19.55 -20.47 -16.81
N PRO A 205 19.20 -20.12 -15.56
CA PRO A 205 19.23 -18.73 -15.09
C PRO A 205 20.60 -18.08 -15.25
N VAL A 206 20.62 -16.82 -15.68
CA VAL A 206 21.81 -15.96 -15.75
C VAL A 206 21.48 -14.60 -15.15
N SER A 207 22.02 -14.32 -13.97
CA SER A 207 21.85 -13.05 -13.29
C SER A 207 22.58 -11.90 -14.00
N HIS A 208 21.98 -10.72 -13.89
CA HIS A 208 22.65 -9.44 -14.06
C HIS A 208 22.41 -8.68 -12.76
N VAL A 209 23.49 -8.33 -12.06
CA VAL A 209 23.42 -7.67 -10.76
C VAL A 209 23.78 -6.21 -10.94
N TRP A 210 22.88 -5.31 -10.53
CA TRP A 210 23.11 -3.86 -10.56
C TRP A 210 23.08 -3.30 -9.13
N GLY A 211 24.27 -3.08 -8.57
CA GLY A 211 24.41 -2.72 -7.16
C GLY A 211 23.87 -3.84 -6.27
N SER A 212 22.64 -3.68 -5.79
CA SER A 212 21.96 -4.68 -4.96
C SER A 212 20.76 -5.34 -5.65
N ILE A 213 20.42 -4.93 -6.87
CA ILE A 213 19.27 -5.42 -7.63
C ILE A 213 19.69 -6.69 -8.39
N ASP A 214 18.91 -7.77 -8.27
CA ASP A 214 19.06 -9.01 -9.06
C ASP A 214 17.68 -9.57 -9.42
N LEU A 215 17.17 -9.19 -10.60
CA LEU A 215 15.84 -9.63 -11.04
C LEU A 215 15.79 -11.11 -11.41
N CYS A 216 16.96 -11.75 -11.59
CA CYS A 216 17.01 -13.19 -11.77
C CYS A 216 16.63 -13.91 -10.46
N SER A 217 17.08 -13.39 -9.32
CA SER A 217 16.65 -13.87 -8.01
C SER A 217 15.17 -13.61 -7.78
N ASP A 218 14.69 -12.40 -8.11
CA ASP A 218 13.27 -12.05 -7.95
C ASP A 218 12.36 -12.96 -8.79
N GLY A 219 12.73 -13.21 -10.06
CA GLY A 219 11.98 -14.13 -10.93
C GLY A 219 11.98 -15.58 -10.43
N LEU A 220 13.09 -16.06 -9.88
CA LEU A 220 13.15 -17.40 -9.27
C LEU A 220 12.26 -17.50 -8.03
N ALA A 221 12.28 -16.49 -7.16
CA ALA A 221 11.42 -16.44 -5.97
C ALA A 221 9.94 -16.38 -6.36
N TYR A 222 9.58 -15.60 -7.38
CA TYR A 222 8.22 -15.57 -7.93
C TYR A 222 7.76 -16.94 -8.43
N ALA A 223 8.60 -17.63 -9.20
CA ALA A 223 8.26 -18.95 -9.73
C ALA A 223 8.18 -20.04 -8.66
N ASP A 224 8.94 -19.90 -7.57
CA ASP A 224 8.86 -20.79 -6.41
C ASP A 224 7.53 -20.58 -5.66
N ALA A 225 7.21 -19.33 -5.32
CA ALA A 225 5.99 -18.97 -4.59
C ALA A 225 4.70 -19.26 -5.37
N HIS A 226 4.67 -18.98 -6.68
CA HIS A 226 3.46 -19.12 -7.49
C HIS A 226 3.44 -20.32 -8.42
N GLY A 227 4.56 -21.05 -8.57
CA GLY A 227 4.66 -22.21 -9.46
C GLY A 227 3.55 -23.24 -9.25
N PRO A 228 3.23 -23.66 -8.00
CA PRO A 228 2.12 -24.57 -7.72
C PRO A 228 0.78 -24.06 -8.24
N ARG A 229 0.46 -22.78 -7.99
CA ARG A 229 -0.79 -22.15 -8.46
C ARG A 229 -0.82 -22.02 -9.97
N LEU A 230 0.24 -21.49 -10.59
CA LEU A 230 0.35 -21.30 -12.04
C LEU A 230 0.39 -22.62 -12.83
N GLY A 231 0.74 -23.73 -12.16
CA GLY A 231 0.68 -25.08 -12.71
C GLY A 231 -0.64 -25.82 -12.44
N SER A 232 -1.59 -25.22 -11.71
CA SER A 232 -2.85 -25.86 -11.31
C SER A 232 -3.87 -25.94 -12.46
N GLY A 233 -4.87 -26.82 -12.26
CA GLY A 233 -6.00 -26.95 -13.19
C GLY A 233 -6.91 -25.72 -13.18
N ALA A 234 -7.19 -25.14 -12.01
CA ALA A 234 -7.95 -23.89 -11.89
C ALA A 234 -7.28 -22.75 -12.65
N PHE A 235 -5.97 -22.58 -12.48
CA PHE A 235 -5.27 -21.51 -13.17
C PHE A 235 -5.29 -21.69 -14.69
N ALA A 236 -5.12 -22.93 -15.19
CA ALA A 236 -5.27 -23.21 -16.62
C ALA A 236 -6.70 -22.89 -17.11
N ALA A 237 -7.73 -23.29 -16.35
CA ALA A 237 -9.13 -22.99 -16.67
C ALA A 237 -9.44 -21.49 -16.65
N TRP A 238 -8.83 -20.74 -15.73
CA TRP A 238 -8.90 -19.28 -15.67
C TRP A 238 -8.23 -18.66 -16.89
N ALA A 239 -6.99 -19.05 -17.16
CA ALA A 239 -6.19 -18.58 -18.28
C ALA A 239 -6.93 -18.78 -19.61
N GLU A 240 -7.48 -19.96 -19.87
CA GLU A 240 -8.22 -20.26 -21.11
C GLU A 240 -9.47 -19.38 -21.32
N ARG A 241 -10.04 -18.84 -20.24
CA ARG A 241 -11.24 -17.98 -20.29
C ARG A 241 -10.90 -16.50 -20.39
N PHE A 242 -9.85 -16.08 -19.71
CA PHE A 242 -9.57 -14.68 -19.45
C PHE A 242 -8.30 -14.16 -20.12
N PHE A 243 -7.33 -15.03 -20.46
CA PHE A 243 -6.18 -14.63 -21.25
C PHE A 243 -6.53 -14.52 -22.74
N ASP A 244 -6.45 -13.30 -23.24
CA ASP A 244 -6.52 -12.93 -24.64
C ASP A 244 -5.16 -12.34 -25.02
N GLU A 245 -4.45 -13.01 -25.94
CA GLU A 245 -3.08 -12.66 -26.32
C GLU A 245 -3.02 -11.20 -26.81
N GLY A 246 -2.19 -10.39 -26.17
CA GLY A 246 -2.06 -8.97 -26.51
C GLY A 246 -3.19 -8.07 -26.00
N ARG A 247 -4.11 -8.62 -25.17
CA ARG A 247 -5.18 -7.86 -24.51
C ARG A 247 -5.20 -8.00 -22.99
N SER A 248 -4.84 -9.16 -22.45
CA SER A 248 -4.79 -9.41 -21.00
C SER A 248 -3.55 -10.21 -20.57
N GLY A 249 -2.72 -10.67 -21.50
CA GLY A 249 -1.44 -11.29 -21.22
C GLY A 249 -0.74 -11.85 -22.46
N TRP A 250 0.24 -12.72 -22.23
CA TRP A 250 1.15 -13.23 -23.24
C TRP A 250 1.38 -14.74 -23.12
N SER A 251 1.53 -15.42 -24.26
CA SER A 251 1.90 -16.85 -24.32
C SER A 251 3.38 -17.09 -24.64
N SER A 252 4.13 -16.02 -24.93
CA SER A 252 5.55 -16.07 -25.27
C SER A 252 6.37 -15.03 -24.52
N LEU A 253 7.62 -15.37 -24.20
CA LEU A 253 8.56 -14.45 -23.56
C LEU A 253 8.98 -13.33 -24.52
N GLU A 254 8.97 -13.60 -25.81
CA GLU A 254 9.28 -12.64 -26.88
C GLU A 254 8.23 -11.53 -26.96
N ALA A 255 6.94 -11.88 -26.87
CA ALA A 255 5.86 -10.89 -26.87
C ALA A 255 5.88 -10.05 -25.58
N LEU A 256 6.08 -10.68 -24.43
CA LEU A 256 6.25 -9.99 -23.15
C LEU A 256 7.49 -9.05 -23.17
N GLU A 257 8.63 -9.51 -23.69
CA GLU A 257 9.84 -8.68 -23.86
C GLU A 257 9.58 -7.46 -24.76
N ALA A 258 8.87 -7.65 -25.88
CA ALA A 258 8.48 -6.54 -26.75
C ALA A 258 7.57 -5.53 -26.01
N ARG A 259 6.64 -6.01 -25.18
CA ARG A 259 5.79 -5.17 -24.34
C ARG A 259 6.60 -4.40 -23.29
N VAL A 260 7.53 -5.05 -22.59
CA VAL A 260 8.44 -4.42 -21.63
C VAL A 260 9.17 -3.24 -22.27
N ILE A 261 9.74 -3.43 -23.46
CA ILE A 261 10.43 -2.36 -24.21
C ILE A 261 9.46 -1.23 -24.57
N ALA A 262 8.25 -1.56 -25.01
CA ALA A 262 7.24 -0.56 -25.37
C ALA A 262 6.79 0.27 -24.16
N VAL A 263 6.54 -0.36 -23.01
CA VAL A 263 6.16 0.33 -21.77
C VAL A 263 7.32 1.20 -21.28
N ALA A 264 8.56 0.68 -21.23
CA ALA A 264 9.73 1.45 -20.81
C ALA A 264 9.91 2.73 -21.66
N ARG A 265 9.75 2.62 -22.99
CA ARG A 265 9.79 3.77 -23.90
C ARG A 265 8.62 4.74 -23.69
N ALA A 266 7.40 4.24 -23.50
CA ALA A 266 6.25 5.09 -23.26
C ALA A 266 6.40 5.90 -21.97
N VAL A 267 6.90 5.27 -20.89
CA VAL A 267 7.16 5.95 -19.61
C VAL A 267 8.31 6.95 -19.73
N ALA A 268 9.45 6.56 -20.31
CA ALA A 268 10.63 7.42 -20.41
C ALA A 268 10.47 8.56 -21.42
N CYS A 269 9.88 8.30 -22.59
CA CYS A 269 9.81 9.24 -23.71
C CYS A 269 8.44 9.89 -23.91
N GLY A 270 7.40 9.46 -23.19
CA GLY A 270 6.03 9.98 -23.38
C GLY A 270 5.37 9.55 -24.70
N GLY A 271 5.84 8.45 -25.30
CA GLY A 271 5.30 7.88 -26.53
C GLY A 271 3.95 7.18 -26.35
N SER A 272 3.32 6.82 -27.46
CA SER A 272 2.10 5.99 -27.44
C SER A 272 2.42 4.56 -27.00
N LEU A 273 1.51 3.98 -26.22
CA LEU A 273 1.51 2.57 -25.84
C LEU A 273 0.23 1.93 -26.37
N ALA A 274 0.31 0.76 -26.99
CA ALA A 274 -0.89 0.01 -27.37
C ALA A 274 -1.76 -0.24 -26.13
N THR A 275 -3.05 0.08 -26.21
CA THR A 275 -3.98 -0.10 -25.09
C THR A 275 -4.38 -1.56 -24.93
N TRP A 276 -4.72 -1.93 -23.70
CA TRP A 276 -5.36 -3.21 -23.41
C TRP A 276 -6.87 -3.18 -23.67
N ALA A 277 -7.46 -2.00 -23.51
CA ALA A 277 -8.88 -1.75 -23.70
C ALA A 277 -9.11 -0.52 -24.59
N ASP A 278 -10.19 -0.55 -25.37
CA ASP A 278 -10.59 0.58 -26.20
C ASP A 278 -11.18 1.72 -25.36
N ASP A 279 -11.76 1.38 -24.20
CA ASP A 279 -12.39 2.28 -23.25
C ASP A 279 -11.98 1.93 -21.80
N PRO A 280 -11.64 2.93 -20.95
CA PRO A 280 -11.26 2.71 -19.56
C PRO A 280 -12.29 1.96 -18.71
N ALA A 281 -13.59 2.21 -18.91
CA ALA A 281 -14.63 1.56 -18.11
C ALA A 281 -14.77 0.08 -18.51
N GLN A 282 -14.66 -0.23 -19.80
CA GLN A 282 -14.59 -1.61 -20.30
C GLN A 282 -13.35 -2.35 -19.80
N GLY A 283 -12.19 -1.68 -19.81
CA GLY A 283 -10.95 -2.23 -19.24
C GLY A 283 -11.12 -2.58 -17.77
N ARG A 284 -11.62 -1.63 -16.97
CA ARG A 284 -11.89 -1.85 -15.54
C ARG A 284 -12.87 -3.01 -15.31
N ALA A 285 -13.97 -3.06 -16.05
CA ALA A 285 -14.95 -4.14 -15.93
C ALA A 285 -14.32 -5.51 -16.23
N ARG A 286 -13.45 -5.60 -17.24
CA ARG A 286 -12.70 -6.81 -17.56
C ARG A 286 -11.78 -7.23 -16.42
N TRP A 287 -11.00 -6.31 -15.85
CA TRP A 287 -10.06 -6.61 -14.77
C TRP A 287 -10.76 -7.12 -13.52
N ILE A 288 -11.90 -6.52 -13.18
CA ILE A 288 -12.75 -6.98 -12.07
C ILE A 288 -13.29 -8.39 -12.36
N ALA A 289 -13.76 -8.65 -13.59
CA ALA A 289 -14.26 -9.97 -13.98
C ALA A 289 -13.16 -11.05 -13.92
N MET A 290 -11.94 -10.72 -14.33
CA MET A 290 -10.79 -11.61 -14.24
C MET A 290 -10.44 -11.95 -12.80
N ASP A 291 -10.39 -10.96 -11.90
CA ASP A 291 -10.07 -11.14 -10.49
C ASP A 291 -11.15 -11.96 -9.75
N LEU A 292 -12.42 -11.60 -9.93
CA LEU A 292 -13.54 -12.37 -9.35
C LEU A 292 -13.60 -13.79 -9.93
N GLY A 293 -13.34 -13.95 -11.23
CA GLY A 293 -13.27 -15.26 -11.88
C GLY A 293 -12.14 -16.14 -11.31
N ALA A 294 -10.98 -15.56 -11.00
CA ALA A 294 -9.88 -16.29 -10.35
C ALA A 294 -10.30 -16.80 -8.97
N ARG A 295 -10.90 -15.92 -8.16
CA ARG A 295 -11.38 -16.25 -6.81
C ARG A 295 -12.44 -17.36 -6.81
N LEU A 296 -13.41 -17.29 -7.71
CA LEU A 296 -14.44 -18.32 -7.85
C LEU A 296 -13.88 -19.67 -8.33
N LEU A 297 -12.84 -19.66 -9.18
CA LEU A 297 -12.18 -20.89 -9.62
C LEU A 297 -11.33 -21.54 -8.53
N GLU A 298 -10.65 -20.74 -7.70
CA GLU A 298 -9.95 -21.24 -6.50
C GLU A 298 -10.94 -21.94 -5.56
N LEU A 299 -12.09 -21.30 -5.28
CA LEU A 299 -13.15 -21.93 -4.49
C LEU A 299 -13.70 -23.21 -5.15
N ARG A 300 -13.87 -23.21 -6.47
CA ARG A 300 -14.35 -24.38 -7.21
C ARG A 300 -13.39 -25.56 -7.15
N GLU A 301 -12.08 -25.36 -6.93
CA GLU A 301 -11.15 -26.47 -6.70
C GLU A 301 -11.36 -27.14 -5.33
N LEU A 302 -11.85 -26.40 -4.36
CA LEU A 302 -12.15 -26.87 -3.01
C LEU A 302 -13.60 -27.37 -2.85
N THR A 303 -14.41 -27.25 -3.90
CA THR A 303 -15.84 -27.57 -3.89
C THR A 303 -16.14 -28.73 -4.83
N GLU A 304 -17.02 -29.64 -4.41
CA GLU A 304 -17.48 -30.78 -5.22
C GLU A 304 -18.99 -30.71 -5.52
N GLY A 305 -19.47 -31.59 -6.39
CA GLY A 305 -20.90 -31.76 -6.66
C GLY A 305 -21.54 -30.60 -7.43
N GLU A 306 -22.81 -30.34 -7.13
CA GLU A 306 -23.64 -29.33 -7.81
C GLU A 306 -23.12 -27.90 -7.59
N ALA A 307 -22.67 -27.58 -6.37
CA ALA A 307 -22.08 -26.28 -6.06
C ALA A 307 -20.87 -25.95 -6.96
N ALA A 308 -20.02 -26.93 -7.26
CA ALA A 308 -18.88 -26.75 -8.15
C ALA A 308 -19.29 -26.45 -9.61
N VAL A 309 -20.44 -26.98 -10.04
CA VAL A 309 -21.01 -26.70 -11.37
C VAL A 309 -21.56 -25.28 -11.43
N GLU A 310 -22.29 -24.87 -10.39
CA GLU A 310 -22.84 -23.50 -10.29
C GLU A 310 -21.73 -22.44 -10.22
N LEU A 311 -20.67 -22.67 -9.43
CA LEU A 311 -19.50 -21.79 -9.40
C LEU A 311 -18.85 -21.64 -10.78
N LEU A 312 -18.72 -22.73 -11.53
CA LEU A 312 -18.18 -22.68 -12.88
C LEU A 312 -19.10 -21.91 -13.84
N ALA A 313 -20.42 -22.03 -13.68
CA ALA A 313 -21.39 -21.26 -14.47
C ALA A 313 -21.26 -19.76 -14.22
N LEU A 314 -21.02 -19.34 -12.96
CA LEU A 314 -20.71 -17.94 -12.62
C LEU A 314 -19.43 -17.44 -13.30
N VAL A 315 -18.37 -18.25 -13.28
CA VAL A 315 -17.10 -17.94 -13.95
C VAL A 315 -17.28 -17.78 -15.47
N ASP A 316 -18.02 -18.69 -16.10
CA ASP A 316 -18.28 -18.64 -17.53
C ASP A 316 -19.12 -17.41 -17.94
N ARG A 317 -19.98 -16.90 -17.05
CA ARG A 317 -20.72 -15.65 -17.25
C ARG A 317 -19.79 -14.44 -17.24
N LEU A 318 -18.87 -14.35 -16.28
CA LEU A 318 -17.83 -13.31 -16.25
C LEU A 318 -16.96 -13.34 -17.50
N ALA A 319 -16.54 -14.53 -17.94
CA ALA A 319 -15.75 -14.70 -19.17
C ALA A 319 -16.49 -14.26 -20.44
N ARG A 320 -17.83 -14.38 -20.46
CA ARG A 320 -18.68 -13.86 -21.56
C ARG A 320 -18.93 -12.35 -21.48
N GLY A 321 -18.40 -11.66 -20.48
CA GLY A 321 -18.49 -10.22 -20.32
C GLY A 321 -19.68 -9.74 -19.49
N GLU A 322 -20.31 -10.61 -18.70
CA GLU A 322 -21.30 -10.18 -17.72
C GLU A 322 -20.66 -9.33 -16.61
N ALA A 323 -21.39 -8.32 -16.13
CA ALA A 323 -20.89 -7.45 -15.06
C ALA A 323 -20.72 -8.23 -13.75
N ALA A 324 -19.73 -7.84 -12.95
CA ALA A 324 -19.41 -8.51 -11.70
C ALA A 324 -20.51 -8.39 -10.62
N GLY A 325 -21.28 -7.30 -10.61
CA GLY A 325 -22.35 -7.07 -9.63
C GLY A 325 -23.42 -8.18 -9.63
N PRO A 326 -24.09 -8.45 -10.77
CA PRO A 326 -25.03 -9.57 -10.88
C PRO A 326 -24.44 -10.93 -10.52
N VAL A 327 -23.20 -11.22 -10.95
CA VAL A 327 -22.53 -12.49 -10.62
C VAL A 327 -22.25 -12.61 -9.12
N ALA A 328 -21.86 -11.52 -8.47
CA ALA A 328 -21.67 -11.48 -7.03
C ALA A 328 -22.98 -11.67 -6.25
N ALA A 329 -24.09 -11.09 -6.73
CA ALA A 329 -25.41 -11.30 -6.14
C ALA A 329 -25.85 -12.78 -6.24
N ASP A 330 -25.57 -13.43 -7.37
CA ASP A 330 -25.88 -14.85 -7.53
C ASP A 330 -24.97 -15.74 -6.66
N TYR A 331 -23.70 -15.35 -6.44
CA TYR A 331 -22.85 -16.04 -5.46
C TYR A 331 -23.42 -15.94 -4.03
N VAL A 332 -23.97 -14.78 -3.65
CA VAL A 332 -24.66 -14.62 -2.35
C VAL A 332 -25.85 -15.59 -2.27
N ALA A 333 -26.66 -15.69 -3.32
CA ALA A 333 -27.77 -16.64 -3.37
C ALA A 333 -27.30 -18.11 -3.27
N LEU A 334 -26.19 -18.47 -3.94
CA LEU A 334 -25.62 -19.82 -3.81
C LEU A 334 -25.20 -20.15 -2.38
N CYS A 335 -24.80 -19.17 -1.57
CA CYS A 335 -24.46 -19.40 -0.16
C CYS A 335 -25.69 -19.75 0.70
N GLU A 336 -26.92 -19.48 0.22
CA GLU A 336 -28.15 -19.90 0.90
C GLU A 336 -28.46 -21.39 0.63
N ASP A 337 -28.09 -21.89 -0.55
CA ASP A 337 -28.37 -23.25 -1.01
C ASP A 337 -27.23 -24.24 -0.71
N PHE A 338 -25.99 -23.75 -0.60
CA PHE A 338 -24.78 -24.57 -0.46
C PHE A 338 -23.89 -24.13 0.71
N VAL A 339 -23.14 -25.07 1.28
CA VAL A 339 -22.11 -24.77 2.27
C VAL A 339 -20.86 -24.27 1.55
N LEU A 340 -20.77 -22.96 1.37
CA LEU A 340 -19.64 -22.25 0.76
C LEU A 340 -19.05 -21.25 1.77
N PRO A 341 -17.82 -20.76 1.58
CA PRO A 341 -17.31 -19.62 2.32
C PRO A 341 -18.26 -18.42 2.20
N SER A 342 -18.30 -17.58 3.23
CA SER A 342 -19.21 -16.44 3.22
C SER A 342 -18.91 -15.48 2.07
N ALA A 343 -19.96 -14.83 1.57
CA ALA A 343 -19.84 -13.77 0.57
C ALA A 343 -18.92 -12.64 1.03
N ASP A 344 -18.91 -12.31 2.32
CA ASP A 344 -18.05 -11.26 2.89
C ASP A 344 -16.55 -11.59 2.76
N VAL A 345 -16.16 -12.87 2.69
CA VAL A 345 -14.78 -13.29 2.45
C VAL A 345 -14.48 -13.34 0.96
N VAL A 346 -15.32 -14.01 0.16
CA VAL A 346 -15.05 -14.17 -1.28
C VAL A 346 -15.16 -12.86 -2.04
N LEU A 347 -16.09 -12.00 -1.66
CA LEU A 347 -16.34 -10.70 -2.31
C LEU A 347 -15.55 -9.56 -1.66
N ALA A 348 -14.77 -9.78 -0.60
CA ALA A 348 -13.80 -8.80 -0.10
C ALA A 348 -12.61 -8.62 -1.07
N LEU A 349 -12.87 -7.90 -2.16
CA LEU A 349 -11.95 -7.68 -3.27
C LEU A 349 -10.92 -6.57 -3.00
N GLY A 350 -11.22 -5.67 -2.05
CA GLY A 350 -10.39 -4.51 -1.72
C GLY A 350 -10.59 -3.28 -2.61
N TYR A 351 -11.57 -3.30 -3.53
CA TYR A 351 -11.92 -2.17 -4.39
C TYR A 351 -13.42 -2.15 -4.66
N ALA A 352 -13.98 -0.99 -4.99
CA ALA A 352 -15.43 -0.84 -5.18
C ALA A 352 -15.96 -1.57 -6.43
N VAL A 353 -17.02 -2.35 -6.24
CA VAL A 353 -17.88 -2.91 -7.28
C VAL A 353 -19.32 -2.46 -7.00
N GLU A 354 -20.02 -1.98 -8.02
CA GLU A 354 -21.37 -1.44 -7.86
C GLU A 354 -22.33 -2.49 -7.29
N GLY A 355 -23.01 -2.15 -6.20
CA GLY A 355 -23.99 -3.01 -5.53
C GLY A 355 -23.39 -4.16 -4.71
N VAL A 356 -22.07 -4.22 -4.51
CA VAL A 356 -21.40 -5.31 -3.80
C VAL A 356 -20.60 -4.76 -2.61
N ALA A 357 -20.71 -5.40 -1.45
CA ALA A 357 -19.86 -5.14 -0.30
C ALA A 357 -18.48 -5.78 -0.55
N THR A 358 -17.46 -4.96 -0.84
CA THR A 358 -16.16 -5.45 -1.32
C THR A 358 -14.99 -5.26 -0.36
N ARG A 359 -15.28 -4.97 0.90
CA ARG A 359 -14.29 -4.73 1.94
C ARG A 359 -14.57 -5.66 3.10
N SER A 360 -13.54 -6.38 3.56
CA SER A 360 -13.69 -7.29 4.70
C SER A 360 -13.79 -6.51 6.00
N ILE A 361 -14.97 -6.53 6.63
CA ILE A 361 -15.20 -5.92 7.94
C ILE A 361 -14.42 -6.69 9.01
N GLU A 362 -14.57 -8.01 9.04
CA GLU A 362 -13.90 -8.90 10.00
C GLU A 362 -12.38 -8.70 10.01
N ARG A 363 -11.74 -8.68 8.83
CA ARG A 363 -10.29 -8.47 8.74
C ARG A 363 -9.86 -7.11 9.28
N ILE A 364 -10.64 -6.06 9.07
CA ILE A 364 -10.33 -4.74 9.61
C ILE A 364 -10.57 -4.71 11.13
N GLU A 365 -11.61 -5.38 11.62
CA GLU A 365 -11.85 -5.54 13.06
C GLU A 365 -10.67 -6.23 13.74
N GLU A 366 -10.19 -7.37 13.22
CA GLU A 366 -9.00 -8.05 13.72
C GLU A 366 -7.80 -7.10 13.82
N GLY A 367 -7.58 -6.28 12.78
CA GLY A 367 -6.52 -5.29 12.77
C GLY A 367 -6.70 -4.23 13.86
N LEU A 368 -7.90 -3.69 14.01
CA LEU A 368 -8.24 -2.69 15.02
C LEU A 368 -8.10 -3.24 16.45
N GLN A 369 -8.46 -4.50 16.68
CA GLN A 369 -8.27 -5.17 17.98
C GLN A 369 -6.80 -5.20 18.41
N THR A 370 -5.85 -5.18 17.47
CA THR A 370 -4.41 -5.15 17.80
C THR A 370 -3.85 -3.75 18.07
N VAL A 371 -4.62 -2.67 17.85
CA VAL A 371 -4.10 -1.29 17.90
C VAL A 371 -4.97 -0.32 18.69
N VAL A 372 -6.28 -0.55 18.80
CA VAL A 372 -7.23 0.30 19.56
C VAL A 372 -8.21 -0.55 20.42
N PRO A 373 -7.73 -1.57 21.16
CA PRO A 373 -8.61 -2.54 21.84
C PRO A 373 -9.54 -1.90 22.87
N GLY A 374 -9.06 -0.96 23.69
CA GLY A 374 -9.85 -0.28 24.72
C GLY A 374 -10.91 0.63 24.11
N THR A 375 -10.59 1.30 23.00
CA THR A 375 -11.59 2.07 22.24
C THR A 375 -12.73 1.18 21.71
N LEU A 376 -12.39 0.00 21.17
CA LEU A 376 -13.41 -0.96 20.71
C LEU A 376 -14.24 -1.50 21.87
N GLU A 377 -13.64 -1.71 23.05
CA GLU A 377 -14.34 -2.13 24.26
C GLU A 377 -15.39 -1.11 24.70
N LEU A 378 -15.04 0.17 24.78
CA LEU A 378 -16.00 1.23 25.06
C LEU A 378 -17.18 1.25 24.08
N CYS A 379 -16.92 0.99 22.79
CA CYS A 379 -17.99 0.94 21.80
C CYS A 379 -18.89 -0.29 22.01
N ARG A 380 -18.29 -1.45 22.31
CA ARG A 380 -19.01 -2.70 22.61
C ARG A 380 -19.91 -2.56 23.85
N ASP A 381 -19.44 -1.93 24.92
CA ASP A 381 -20.22 -1.66 26.13
C ASP A 381 -21.46 -0.79 25.83
N ALA A 382 -21.29 0.19 24.95
CA ALA A 382 -22.38 1.02 24.46
C ALA A 382 -23.31 0.31 23.46
N GLY A 383 -23.03 -0.94 23.07
CA GLY A 383 -23.78 -1.68 22.07
C GLY A 383 -23.69 -1.05 20.67
N VAL A 384 -22.53 -0.48 20.34
CA VAL A 384 -22.21 0.15 19.06
C VAL A 384 -21.04 -0.58 18.43
N ASP A 385 -21.22 -1.03 17.18
CA ASP A 385 -20.13 -1.54 16.37
C ASP A 385 -19.60 -0.42 15.45
N PRO A 386 -18.39 0.12 15.70
CA PRO A 386 -17.83 1.20 14.91
C PRO A 386 -17.24 0.70 13.58
N VAL A 387 -16.94 -0.60 13.44
CA VAL A 387 -16.10 -1.11 12.35
C VAL A 387 -16.78 -1.00 10.98
N PRO A 388 -18.06 -1.38 10.78
CA PRO A 388 -18.72 -1.23 9.48
C PRO A 388 -18.74 0.23 8.98
N ALA A 389 -18.97 1.18 9.90
CA ALA A 389 -19.00 2.61 9.57
C ALA A 389 -17.60 3.14 9.24
N PHE A 390 -16.58 2.70 9.96
CA PHE A 390 -15.19 3.01 9.61
C PHE A 390 -14.79 2.40 8.26
N VAL A 391 -15.07 1.12 8.02
CA VAL A 391 -14.75 0.42 6.77
C VAL A 391 -15.43 1.08 5.57
N ALA A 392 -16.65 1.60 5.72
CA ALA A 392 -17.33 2.36 4.67
C ALA A 392 -16.64 3.72 4.37
N ALA A 393 -16.05 4.35 5.38
CA ALA A 393 -15.40 5.66 5.29
C ALA A 393 -13.88 5.58 5.02
N ASP A 394 -13.23 4.42 5.20
CA ASP A 394 -11.78 4.28 5.07
C ASP A 394 -11.35 4.48 3.61
N GLU A 395 -10.39 5.36 3.40
CA GLU A 395 -9.85 5.69 2.08
C GLU A 395 -8.40 5.24 1.98
N ALA A 396 -7.95 4.96 0.76
CA ALA A 396 -6.57 4.58 0.50
C ALA A 396 -5.64 5.72 0.95
N ALA A 397 -4.83 5.45 1.98
CA ALA A 397 -3.83 6.38 2.50
C ALA A 397 -2.59 5.62 3.00
N ARG A 398 -1.40 6.20 2.86
CA ARG A 398 -0.14 5.66 3.42
C ARG A 398 -0.03 6.00 4.91
N VAL A 399 -1.01 5.53 5.67
CA VAL A 399 -1.18 5.82 7.09
C VAL A 399 -1.55 4.50 7.79
N PRO A 400 -0.94 4.15 8.93
CA PRO A 400 -1.27 2.93 9.67
C PRO A 400 -2.76 2.84 10.04
N LEU A 401 -3.29 1.61 10.12
CA LEU A 401 -4.72 1.36 10.36
C LEU A 401 -5.26 2.12 11.58
N GLY A 402 -4.58 2.02 12.73
CA GLY A 402 -5.01 2.69 13.96
C GLY A 402 -5.06 4.22 13.83
N GLU A 403 -4.15 4.83 13.06
CA GLU A 403 -4.18 6.28 12.83
C GLU A 403 -5.32 6.70 11.90
N ARG A 404 -5.65 5.88 10.90
CA ARG A 404 -6.82 6.14 10.03
C ARG A 404 -8.11 6.04 10.85
N PHE A 405 -8.22 5.03 11.71
CA PHE A 405 -9.34 4.87 12.63
C PHE A 405 -9.45 6.03 13.62
N ALA A 406 -8.35 6.44 14.27
CA ALA A 406 -8.35 7.56 15.21
C ALA A 406 -8.84 8.86 14.55
N ARG A 407 -8.36 9.19 13.34
CA ARG A 407 -8.82 10.38 12.58
C ARG A 407 -10.30 10.31 12.23
N TRP A 408 -10.80 9.12 11.89
CA TRP A 408 -12.22 8.91 11.66
C TRP A 408 -13.03 9.08 12.96
N ALA A 409 -12.55 8.53 14.07
CA ALA A 409 -13.18 8.61 15.39
C ALA A 409 -13.28 10.06 15.91
N GLU A 410 -12.29 10.92 15.64
CA GLU A 410 -12.36 12.36 15.95
C GLU A 410 -13.62 13.05 15.40
N HIS A 411 -14.12 12.57 14.25
CA HIS A 411 -15.33 13.10 13.62
C HIS A 411 -16.59 12.31 14.02
N ALA A 412 -16.46 10.98 14.14
CA ALA A 412 -17.58 10.08 14.41
C ALA A 412 -18.00 10.04 15.89
N ALA A 413 -17.07 10.22 16.83
CA ALA A 413 -17.29 10.22 18.27
C ALA A 413 -16.29 11.13 18.99
N PRO A 414 -16.41 12.46 18.85
CA PRO A 414 -15.50 13.40 19.50
C PRO A 414 -15.57 13.25 21.03
N GLY A 415 -14.45 13.60 21.69
CA GLY A 415 -14.30 13.47 23.14
C GLY A 415 -13.54 12.20 23.53
N PRO A 416 -13.88 11.57 24.66
CA PRO A 416 -13.03 10.52 25.24
C PRO A 416 -12.73 9.32 24.34
N VAL A 417 -13.70 8.89 23.52
CA VAL A 417 -13.51 7.76 22.60
C VAL A 417 -12.47 8.08 21.53
N ALA A 418 -12.57 9.25 20.88
CA ALA A 418 -11.58 9.68 19.90
C ALA A 418 -10.19 9.90 20.51
N GLU A 419 -10.14 10.45 21.73
CA GLU A 419 -8.88 10.69 22.43
C GLU A 419 -8.19 9.38 22.84
N LEU A 420 -8.94 8.39 23.33
CA LEU A 420 -8.42 7.06 23.59
C LEU A 420 -7.90 6.40 22.30
N ALA A 421 -8.68 6.45 21.21
CA ALA A 421 -8.28 5.90 19.91
C ALA A 421 -6.94 6.47 19.42
N ARG A 422 -6.78 7.79 19.55
CA ARG A 422 -5.55 8.50 19.16
C ARG A 422 -4.37 8.15 20.06
N TYR A 423 -4.61 7.97 21.35
CA TYR A 423 -3.59 7.51 22.30
C TYR A 423 -3.11 6.09 21.95
N GLU A 424 -4.02 5.12 21.89
CA GLU A 424 -3.71 3.72 21.61
C GLU A 424 -3.01 3.56 20.25
N ALA A 425 -3.53 4.21 19.20
CA ALA A 425 -2.92 4.20 17.88
C ALA A 425 -1.48 4.73 17.88
N ALA A 426 -1.19 5.77 18.68
CA ALA A 426 0.16 6.31 18.77
C ALA A 426 1.14 5.36 19.48
N LEU A 427 0.69 4.57 20.46
CA LEU A 427 1.55 3.57 21.13
C LEU A 427 2.08 2.52 20.13
N CYS A 428 1.24 2.15 19.16
CA CYS A 428 1.58 1.16 18.14
C CYS A 428 2.35 1.76 16.96
N SER A 429 2.10 3.02 16.58
CA SER A 429 2.68 3.58 15.35
C SER A 429 4.06 4.22 15.51
N VAL A 430 4.49 4.53 16.74
CA VAL A 430 5.85 5.04 16.98
C VAL A 430 6.90 3.97 16.63
N GLN A 431 7.85 4.35 15.79
CA GLN A 431 8.97 3.49 15.41
C GLN A 431 10.19 3.82 16.27
N ALA A 432 11.05 2.83 16.52
CA ALA A 432 12.35 3.09 17.11
C ALA A 432 13.12 4.07 16.21
N GLY A 433 13.58 5.18 16.79
CA GLY A 433 14.23 6.23 16.02
C GLY A 433 15.41 5.67 15.19
N ALA A 434 15.45 6.04 13.91
CA ALA A 434 16.60 5.73 13.06
C ALA A 434 17.88 6.29 13.69
N ARG A 435 19.03 5.62 13.48
CA ARG A 435 20.33 6.09 13.97
C ARG A 435 20.55 7.55 13.61
N ALA A 436 20.41 8.47 14.57
CA ALA A 436 21.14 9.72 14.52
C ALA A 436 22.62 9.36 14.55
N ARG A 437 23.29 9.33 13.39
CA ARG A 437 24.74 9.17 13.31
C ARG A 437 25.36 10.40 13.98
N ILE A 438 25.85 10.22 15.20
CA ILE A 438 26.65 11.22 15.92
C ILE A 438 27.95 11.39 15.15
N LEU A 439 28.15 12.54 14.52
CA LEU A 439 29.39 12.88 13.82
C LEU A 439 29.95 14.25 14.22
N GLY A 440 30.18 14.54 15.52
CA GLY A 440 31.25 15.46 15.99
C GLY A 440 30.96 16.47 17.16
N PRO A 441 31.80 17.53 17.28
CA PRO A 441 31.75 18.85 17.97
C PRO A 441 30.53 19.69 18.39
N LYS A 442 29.76 20.23 17.42
CA LYS A 442 28.96 21.46 17.51
C LYS A 442 27.67 21.34 16.69
N GLY A 443 26.52 21.31 17.36
CA GLY A 443 25.21 21.39 16.70
C GLY A 443 24.49 22.70 17.03
N GLU A 444 23.75 23.24 16.06
CA GLU A 444 22.88 24.41 16.22
C GLU A 444 21.47 23.90 16.57
N GLY A 445 20.95 24.22 17.77
CA GLY A 445 19.58 23.88 18.18
C GLY A 445 19.39 22.49 18.81
N ILE A 446 18.24 22.27 19.44
CA ILE A 446 17.74 20.95 19.91
C ILE A 446 16.35 20.69 19.29
N ARG A 447 16.01 19.43 19.03
CA ARG A 447 14.70 18.94 18.54
C ARG A 447 14.33 17.59 19.15
N LEU A 448 13.05 17.24 19.08
CA LEU A 448 12.59 15.88 19.37
C LEU A 448 13.20 14.86 18.38
N ILE A 449 13.48 13.65 18.85
CA ILE A 449 13.97 12.56 18.00
C ILE A 449 12.98 12.21 16.89
N GLU A 450 13.52 11.73 15.78
CA GLU A 450 12.73 11.17 14.69
C GLU A 450 11.94 9.94 15.20
N GLY A 451 10.65 9.89 14.87
CA GLY A 451 9.74 8.81 15.29
C GLY A 451 9.01 9.05 16.61
N ALA A 452 9.46 10.01 17.44
CA ALA A 452 8.70 10.42 18.62
C ALA A 452 7.54 11.35 18.24
N ARG A 453 6.45 11.26 19.01
CA ARG A 453 5.22 12.03 18.80
C ARG A 453 4.85 12.79 20.06
N LEU A 454 4.59 14.08 19.92
CA LEU A 454 3.98 14.90 20.97
C LEU A 454 2.47 14.94 20.73
N LEU A 455 1.71 14.48 21.71
CA LEU A 455 0.25 14.38 21.67
C LEU A 455 -0.34 15.27 22.77
N ARG A 456 -1.50 15.88 22.51
CA ARG A 456 -2.19 16.78 23.45
C ARG A 456 -3.65 16.38 23.58
N PHE A 457 -4.09 16.13 24.80
CA PHE A 457 -5.40 15.58 25.14
C PHE A 457 -6.18 16.60 25.98
N SER A 458 -7.51 16.56 25.91
CA SER A 458 -8.37 17.33 26.80
C SER A 458 -8.62 16.62 28.13
N LEU A 459 -8.24 15.35 28.21
CA LEU A 459 -8.27 14.48 29.39
C LEU A 459 -6.95 13.73 29.56
N ASP A 460 -6.84 12.92 30.62
CA ASP A 460 -5.73 11.97 30.79
C ASP A 460 -6.06 10.64 30.09
N PRO A 461 -5.48 10.38 28.89
CA PRO A 461 -5.79 9.16 28.15
C PRO A 461 -5.15 7.92 28.79
N VAL A 462 -4.13 8.08 29.63
CA VAL A 462 -3.47 6.96 30.33
C VAL A 462 -4.36 6.48 31.45
N ALA A 463 -4.89 7.40 32.26
CA ALA A 463 -5.88 7.07 33.29
C ALA A 463 -7.15 6.48 32.68
N LEU A 464 -7.64 7.06 31.57
CA LEU A 464 -8.79 6.51 30.85
C LEU A 464 -8.54 5.07 30.38
N ALA A 465 -7.43 4.81 29.69
CA ALA A 465 -7.08 3.46 29.22
C ALA A 465 -7.03 2.45 30.38
N ALA A 466 -6.37 2.80 31.49
CA ALA A 466 -6.29 1.95 32.67
C ALA A 466 -7.65 1.68 33.32
N ALA A 467 -8.57 2.66 33.30
CA ALA A 467 -9.92 2.52 33.83
C ALA A 467 -10.83 1.68 32.92
N VAL A 468 -10.63 1.71 31.61
CA VAL A 468 -11.30 0.78 30.68
C VAL A 468 -10.80 -0.65 30.92
N ASP A 469 -9.48 -0.84 30.95
CA ASP A 469 -8.86 -2.16 31.16
C ASP A 469 -9.27 -2.83 32.49
N SER A 470 -9.55 -2.04 33.52
CA SER A 470 -10.00 -2.52 34.83
C SER A 470 -11.52 -2.71 34.93
N GLY A 471 -12.29 -2.25 33.93
CA GLY A 471 -13.75 -2.21 33.96
C GLY A 471 -14.33 -1.15 34.91
N GLU A 472 -13.52 -0.17 35.35
CA GLU A 472 -14.01 0.96 36.15
C GLU A 472 -14.84 1.94 35.32
N ILE A 473 -14.50 2.06 34.03
CA ILE A 473 -15.21 2.87 33.05
C ILE A 473 -15.75 1.98 31.93
N GLU A 474 -17.05 2.10 31.66
CA GLU A 474 -17.74 1.45 30.55
C GLU A 474 -18.35 2.50 29.61
N GLY A 475 -18.42 2.18 28.33
CA GLY A 475 -19.11 3.03 27.36
C GLY A 475 -20.63 2.99 27.52
N ARG A 476 -21.29 4.14 27.30
CA ARG A 476 -22.76 4.25 27.31
C ARG A 476 -23.29 4.77 25.99
N ARG A 477 -24.40 4.18 25.54
CA ARG A 477 -25.12 4.65 24.35
C ARG A 477 -25.80 5.98 24.63
N ILE A 478 -25.52 6.98 23.81
CA ILE A 478 -26.21 8.26 23.75
C ILE A 478 -26.83 8.46 22.37
N ALA A 479 -27.74 9.43 22.26
CA ALA A 479 -28.28 9.80 20.97
C ALA A 479 -27.13 10.30 20.07
N ALA A 480 -27.00 9.71 18.89
CA ALA A 480 -26.06 10.17 17.88
C ALA A 480 -26.33 11.64 17.57
N GLY A 481 -25.33 12.50 17.82
CA GLY A 481 -25.41 13.90 17.41
C GLY A 481 -25.48 14.02 15.88
N PRO A 482 -25.97 15.16 15.35
CA PRO A 482 -25.84 15.47 13.93
C PRO A 482 -24.35 15.66 13.61
N GLY A 483 -23.67 14.57 13.28
CA GLY A 483 -22.28 14.60 12.82
C GLY A 483 -22.19 15.29 11.46
N PRO A 484 -21.05 15.90 11.11
CA PRO A 484 -20.86 16.64 9.86
C PRO A 484 -20.78 15.74 8.60
N GLY A 485 -21.26 14.49 8.63
CA GLY A 485 -21.16 13.52 7.53
C GLY A 485 -22.37 12.60 7.40
N ALA A 486 -22.42 11.84 6.31
CA ALA A 486 -23.52 10.91 6.00
C ALA A 486 -23.65 9.72 6.98
N GLY A 487 -22.68 9.52 7.88
CA GLY A 487 -22.78 8.65 9.03
C GLY A 487 -22.98 9.50 10.28
N GLY A 488 -24.16 9.42 10.92
CA GLY A 488 -24.38 10.03 12.23
C GLY A 488 -23.31 9.58 13.24
N GLY A 489 -23.08 10.37 14.30
CA GLY A 489 -22.04 10.03 15.28
C GLY A 489 -22.28 8.65 15.92
N LEU A 490 -21.22 7.98 16.40
CA LEU A 490 -21.31 6.64 17.01
C LEU A 490 -22.25 6.61 18.22
N GLY A 491 -22.46 7.75 18.87
CA GLY A 491 -23.36 7.85 20.01
C GLY A 491 -22.81 7.10 21.23
N VAL A 492 -21.51 7.21 21.48
CA VAL A 492 -20.84 6.63 22.64
C VAL A 492 -20.38 7.76 23.55
N ALA A 493 -20.74 7.67 24.83
CA ALA A 493 -20.26 8.55 25.89
C ALA A 493 -19.56 7.75 26.98
N VAL A 494 -18.67 8.42 27.70
CA VAL A 494 -17.98 7.89 28.88
C VAL A 494 -18.37 8.78 30.06
N GLU A 495 -18.71 8.17 31.19
CA GLU A 495 -18.97 8.89 32.45
C GLU A 495 -17.78 8.72 33.39
N GLY A 496 -17.21 9.84 33.84
CA GLY A 496 -16.09 9.88 34.77
C GLY A 496 -15.55 11.30 34.93
N ASP A 497 -14.88 11.58 36.05
CA ASP A 497 -14.11 12.82 36.22
C ASP A 497 -12.77 12.65 35.49
N LEU A 498 -12.74 13.09 34.24
CA LEU A 498 -11.62 12.93 33.32
C LEU A 498 -11.03 14.29 32.91
N ASP A 499 -11.44 15.38 33.53
CA ASP A 499 -11.05 16.75 33.17
C ASP A 499 -9.62 17.08 33.66
N ASP A 500 -8.63 16.35 33.17
CA ASP A 500 -7.20 16.61 33.40
C ASP A 500 -6.44 16.70 32.08
N PRO A 501 -6.32 17.88 31.45
CA PRO A 501 -5.66 18.03 30.16
C PRO A 501 -4.19 17.62 30.21
N THR A 502 -3.85 16.52 29.54
CA THR A 502 -2.49 15.96 29.52
C THR A 502 -1.80 16.20 28.17
N ALA A 503 -0.47 16.34 28.18
CA ALA A 503 0.34 16.24 26.98
C ALA A 503 1.39 15.14 27.15
N LEU A 504 1.54 14.29 26.12
CA LEU A 504 2.41 13.12 26.17
C LEU A 504 3.43 13.15 25.05
N ILE A 505 4.67 12.77 25.35
CA ILE A 505 5.63 12.31 24.34
C ILE A 505 5.56 10.79 24.30
N VAL A 506 5.23 10.23 23.14
CA VAL A 506 5.28 8.78 22.87
C VAL A 506 6.44 8.51 21.92
N ALA A 507 7.32 7.57 22.26
CA ALA A 507 8.49 7.23 21.45
C ALA A 507 8.90 5.78 21.67
N ARG A 508 9.91 5.30 20.91
CA ARG A 508 10.58 4.04 21.20
C ARG A 508 12.08 4.23 21.34
N GLU A 509 12.64 3.59 22.35
CA GLU A 509 14.08 3.47 22.51
C GLU A 509 14.71 2.65 21.39
N ARG A 510 16.05 2.66 21.33
CA ARG A 510 16.82 1.80 20.40
C ARG A 510 16.60 0.31 20.65
N SER A 511 16.26 -0.08 21.87
CA SER A 511 15.88 -1.45 22.23
C SER A 511 14.52 -1.85 21.64
N GLY A 512 13.72 -0.88 21.17
CA GLY A 512 12.32 -1.07 20.77
C GLY A 512 11.34 -0.84 21.92
N GLU A 513 11.83 -0.63 23.15
CA GLU A 513 11.01 -0.35 24.33
C GLU A 513 10.21 0.95 24.15
N LEU A 514 8.93 0.91 24.52
CA LEU A 514 8.03 2.06 24.42
C LEU A 514 8.30 3.04 25.57
N LEU A 515 8.44 4.31 25.24
CA LEU A 515 8.54 5.41 26.19
C LEU A 515 7.28 6.28 26.10
N ILE A 516 6.68 6.55 27.25
CA ILE A 516 5.57 7.48 27.41
C ILE A 516 5.98 8.47 28.50
N VAL A 517 6.07 9.74 28.14
CA VAL A 517 6.51 10.82 29.05
C VAL A 517 5.42 11.87 29.13
N ASP A 518 4.88 12.05 30.32
CA ASP A 518 4.00 13.17 30.62
C ASP A 518 4.79 14.48 30.65
N VAL A 519 4.27 15.49 29.96
CA VAL A 519 4.81 16.84 29.92
C VAL A 519 3.69 17.84 30.16
N SER A 520 4.01 18.92 30.88
CA SER A 520 3.02 19.98 31.08
C SER A 520 2.56 20.56 29.73
N PRO A 521 1.29 20.97 29.58
CA PRO A 521 0.82 21.60 28.34
C PRO A 521 1.64 22.82 27.92
N GLY A 522 2.18 23.57 28.88
CA GLY A 522 3.08 24.70 28.63
C GLY A 522 4.44 24.28 28.07
N ASP A 523 4.98 23.14 28.50
CA ASP A 523 6.24 22.60 27.97
C ASP A 523 6.04 21.91 26.62
N ALA A 524 4.88 21.29 26.37
CA ALA A 524 4.54 20.72 25.07
C ALA A 524 4.67 21.75 23.93
N ASP A 525 4.14 22.97 24.14
CA ASP A 525 4.27 24.06 23.18
C ASP A 525 5.72 24.51 22.94
N ARG A 526 6.56 24.43 23.97
CA ARG A 526 7.99 24.73 23.88
C ARG A 526 8.74 23.62 23.16
N ILE A 527 8.48 22.35 23.48
CA ILE A 527 9.07 21.17 22.80
C ILE A 527 8.83 21.23 21.29
N GLU A 528 7.66 21.68 20.85
CA GLU A 528 7.35 21.74 19.43
C GLU A 528 8.02 22.93 18.73
N ARG A 529 8.00 24.11 19.35
CA ARG A 529 8.45 25.36 18.71
C ARG A 529 9.92 25.66 18.93
N ASP A 530 10.36 25.58 20.19
CA ASP A 530 11.70 25.94 20.65
C ASP A 530 12.14 25.13 21.89
N PRO A 531 12.63 23.89 21.70
CA PRO A 531 13.13 23.03 22.79
C PRO A 531 14.26 23.64 23.61
N GLU A 532 14.98 24.64 23.09
CA GLU A 532 16.05 25.29 23.84
C GLU A 532 15.51 26.19 24.95
N ALA A 533 14.29 26.69 24.79
CA ALA A 533 13.57 27.51 25.76
C ALA A 533 12.92 26.69 26.88
N LEU A 534 13.08 25.36 26.90
CA LEU A 534 12.69 24.52 28.02
C LEU A 534 13.53 24.83 29.25
N GLU A 535 12.92 24.69 30.44
CA GLU A 535 13.66 24.74 31.70
C GLU A 535 14.79 23.70 31.68
N PRO A 536 16.01 24.02 32.17
CA PRO A 536 17.17 23.14 32.07
C PRO A 536 16.90 21.72 32.56
N ASP A 537 16.19 21.55 33.67
CA ASP A 537 15.90 20.24 34.24
C ASP A 537 14.98 19.39 33.34
N VAL A 538 13.95 20.00 32.74
CA VAL A 538 13.05 19.31 31.79
C VAL A 538 13.81 18.92 30.53
N ARG A 539 14.61 19.84 30.00
CA ARG A 539 15.44 19.59 28.82
C ARG A 539 16.45 18.48 29.06
N ASP A 540 17.13 18.50 30.20
CA ASP A 540 18.15 17.51 30.56
C ASP A 540 17.52 16.14 30.81
N ALA A 541 16.33 16.08 31.42
CA ALA A 541 15.57 14.83 31.58
C ALA A 541 15.18 14.22 30.23
N LEU A 542 14.60 15.01 29.32
CA LEU A 542 14.25 14.53 27.98
C LEU A 542 15.49 14.13 27.16
N ALA A 543 16.61 14.84 27.32
CA ALA A 543 17.88 14.47 26.70
C ALA A 543 18.45 13.15 27.28
N GLN A 544 18.32 12.90 28.59
CA GLN A 544 18.74 11.65 29.23
C GLN A 544 17.92 10.44 28.75
N LEU A 545 16.62 10.64 28.52
CA LEU A 545 15.74 9.66 27.87
C LEU A 545 16.01 9.51 26.36
N GLY A 546 16.95 10.28 25.82
CA GLY A 546 17.28 10.28 24.40
C GLY A 546 16.19 10.83 23.51
N LEU A 547 15.21 11.57 24.04
CA LEU A 547 14.09 12.15 23.30
C LEU A 547 14.45 13.48 22.63
N LEU A 548 15.48 14.17 23.12
CA LEU A 548 15.99 15.40 22.52
C LEU A 548 17.37 15.16 21.88
N VAL A 549 17.51 15.62 20.63
CA VAL A 549 18.75 15.56 19.85
C VAL A 549 19.06 16.92 19.23
N PRO A 550 20.34 17.23 18.94
CA PRO A 550 20.69 18.48 18.25
C PRO A 550 19.98 18.64 16.89
N ARG A 551 19.48 19.86 16.57
CA ARG A 551 18.75 20.18 15.33
C ARG A 551 19.61 20.04 14.08
N ARG A 552 20.90 20.35 14.17
CA ARG A 552 21.81 20.29 13.01
C ARG A 552 23.24 19.95 13.34
N TRP A 553 23.86 19.38 12.30
CA TRP A 553 25.29 19.30 12.02
C TRP A 553 25.45 19.85 10.60
N SER A 554 26.20 20.94 10.40
CA SER A 554 26.53 21.35 9.04
C SER A 554 27.55 20.36 8.47
N LEU A 555 27.22 19.70 7.36
CA LEU A 555 28.23 19.09 6.50
C LEU A 555 28.91 20.25 5.76
N VAL A 556 29.97 20.81 6.36
CA VAL A 556 30.92 21.67 5.64
C VAL A 556 31.93 20.80 4.93
#